data_AF-A0A1H0A0W7-F1
#
_entry.id   AF-A0A1H0A0W7-F1
#
_cell.length_a   1.000
_cell.length_b   1.000
_cell.length_c   1.000
_cell.angle_alpha   90.00
_cell.angle_beta   90.00
_cell.angle_gamma   90.00
#
_symmetry.space_group_name_H-M   'P 1'
#
loop_
_entity.id
_entity.type
_entity.pdbx_description
1 polymer ?
#
loop_
_entity_poly.entity_id
_entity_poly.type
_entity_poly.pdbx_seq_one_letter_code
_entity_poly.pdbx_strand_id
1 'polypeptide(L)'
;MTATKPVPQPVLVRPQRAAKGSVLLGLLRTTDHKKIGAMYMVTTFALFCIGGVMALLMRGELARPGLQFLSNEQYNQLFTIHGTVMLLLFATPVAFGFANLVLPLQIGSPDVAFPRLNALFRTGFDGDIQAWMMRTDGPTEEVPRRTA
;
A
#
# COMPACT_ATOMS: atom_id res chain seq x y z
N MET A 1 -42.91 -36.21 35.94
CA MET A 1 -41.59 -35.86 35.35
C MET A 1 -41.74 -34.53 34.64
N THR A 2 -41.56 -33.42 35.36
CA THR A 2 -41.75 -32.07 34.82
C THR A 2 -40.44 -31.66 34.15
N ALA A 3 -40.40 -31.65 32.82
CA ALA A 3 -39.24 -31.20 32.07
C ALA A 3 -39.11 -29.68 32.18
N THR A 4 -38.15 -29.21 32.98
CA THR A 4 -37.78 -27.80 33.11
C THR A 4 -37.22 -27.33 31.76
N LYS A 5 -37.96 -26.47 31.05
CA LYS A 5 -37.48 -25.85 29.81
C LYS A 5 -36.18 -25.06 30.09
N PRO A 6 -35.12 -25.21 29.28
CA PRO A 6 -33.91 -24.42 29.45
C PRO A 6 -34.24 -22.94 29.23
N VAL A 7 -34.02 -22.12 30.26
CA VAL A 7 -34.15 -20.66 30.15
C VAL A 7 -33.03 -20.16 29.23
N PRO A 8 -33.33 -19.41 28.15
CA PRO A 8 -32.30 -18.82 27.30
C PRO A 8 -31.48 -17.82 28.13
N GLN A 9 -30.20 -18.11 28.36
CA GLN A 9 -29.33 -17.16 29.02
C GLN A 9 -29.01 -16.01 28.05
N PRO A 10 -29.13 -14.74 28.47
CA PRO A 10 -28.73 -13.61 27.64
C PRO A 10 -27.22 -13.69 27.42
N VAL A 11 -26.80 -13.82 26.16
CA VAL A 11 -25.38 -13.71 25.78
C VAL A 11 -24.95 -12.27 26.08
N LEU A 12 -24.23 -12.10 27.18
CA LEU A 12 -23.60 -10.82 27.53
C LEU A 12 -22.48 -10.55 26.53
N VAL A 13 -22.77 -9.81 25.45
CA VAL A 13 -21.75 -9.24 24.56
C VAL A 13 -21.04 -8.15 25.35
N ARG A 14 -20.05 -8.54 26.16
CA ARG A 14 -19.21 -7.59 26.89
C ARG A 14 -18.38 -6.85 25.85
N PRO A 15 -18.50 -5.51 25.69
CA PRO A 15 -17.68 -4.78 24.74
C PRO A 15 -16.23 -4.90 25.19
N GLN A 16 -15.46 -5.74 24.51
CA GLN A 16 -14.03 -5.87 24.74
C GLN A 16 -13.40 -4.56 24.25
N ARG A 17 -13.12 -3.63 25.18
CA ARG A 17 -12.38 -2.41 24.88
C ARG A 17 -11.03 -2.83 24.32
N ALA A 18 -10.85 -2.65 23.01
CA ALA A 18 -9.58 -2.87 22.36
C ALA A 18 -8.52 -1.99 23.05
N ALA A 19 -7.54 -2.61 23.69
CA ALA A 19 -6.41 -1.89 24.28
C ALA A 19 -5.72 -1.06 23.17
N LYS A 20 -5.26 0.15 23.48
CA LYS A 20 -4.77 1.14 22.51
C LYS A 20 -3.59 0.66 21.64
N GLY A 21 -2.89 -0.42 22.02
CA GLY A 21 -1.85 -1.08 21.21
C GLY A 21 -2.29 -2.34 20.44
N SER A 22 -3.46 -2.89 20.73
CA SER A 22 -3.97 -4.12 20.08
C SER A 22 -4.36 -3.88 18.62
N VAL A 23 -4.69 -2.65 18.25
CA VAL A 23 -5.14 -2.30 16.90
C VAL A 23 -3.97 -2.32 15.92
N LEU A 24 -2.82 -1.73 16.29
CA LEU A 24 -1.61 -1.75 15.45
C LEU A 24 -1.06 -3.16 15.31
N LEU A 25 -1.00 -3.92 16.41
CA LEU A 25 -0.56 -5.31 16.38
C LEU A 25 -1.54 -6.21 15.60
N GLY A 26 -2.84 -5.93 15.71
CA GLY A 26 -3.91 -6.61 14.98
C GLY A 26 -3.91 -6.30 13.49
N LEU A 27 -3.52 -5.09 13.09
CA LEU A 27 -3.37 -4.66 11.70
C LEU A 27 -2.14 -5.32 11.05
N LEU A 28 -1.01 -5.35 11.77
CA LEU A 28 0.22 -5.98 11.31
C LEU A 28 0.11 -7.51 11.19
N ARG A 29 -0.65 -8.17 12.08
CA ARG A 29 -0.85 -9.64 12.09
C ARG A 29 -2.20 -10.09 11.52
N THR A 30 -2.94 -9.23 10.82
CA THR A 30 -4.23 -9.66 10.27
C THR A 30 -4.02 -10.66 9.14
N THR A 31 -4.86 -11.70 9.10
CA THR A 31 -4.88 -12.72 8.04
C THR A 31 -6.13 -12.62 7.16
N ASP A 32 -7.05 -11.71 7.49
CA ASP A 32 -8.33 -11.54 6.78
C ASP A 32 -8.09 -10.89 5.42
N HIS A 33 -8.43 -11.61 4.35
CA HIS A 33 -8.26 -11.17 2.97
C HIS A 33 -8.96 -9.83 2.66
N LYS A 34 -10.10 -9.53 3.32
CA LYS A 34 -10.82 -8.26 3.10
C LYS A 34 -10.06 -7.08 3.67
N LYS A 35 -9.51 -7.24 4.87
CA LYS A 35 -8.68 -6.22 5.53
C LYS A 35 -7.37 -6.02 4.79
N ILE A 36 -6.73 -7.12 4.37
CA ILE A 36 -5.51 -7.07 3.57
C ILE A 36 -5.76 -6.34 2.24
N GLY A 37 -6.82 -6.70 1.53
CA GLY A 37 -7.22 -6.04 0.30
C GLY A 37 -7.50 -4.54 0.48
N ALA A 38 -8.21 -4.15 1.55
CA ALA A 38 -8.46 -2.74 1.86
C ALA A 38 -7.17 -1.97 2.18
N MET A 39 -6.23 -2.57 2.91
CA MET A 39 -4.92 -1.96 3.15
C MET A 39 -4.15 -1.74 1.85
N TYR A 40 -4.10 -2.74 0.96
CA TYR A 40 -3.48 -2.56 -0.37
C TYR A 40 -4.12 -1.41 -1.16
N MET A 41 -5.46 -1.28 -1.14
CA MET A 41 -6.14 -0.18 -1.84
C MET A 41 -5.74 1.19 -1.28
N VAL A 42 -5.66 1.33 0.04
CA VAL A 42 -5.28 2.61 0.66
C VAL A 42 -3.82 2.97 0.34
N THR A 43 -2.89 2.02 0.48
CA THR A 43 -1.46 2.27 0.24
C THR A 43 -1.19 2.59 -1.23
N THR A 44 -1.80 1.84 -2.16
CA THR A 44 -1.64 2.08 -3.60
C THR A 44 -2.29 3.38 -4.04
N PHE A 45 -3.41 3.78 -3.45
CA PHE A 45 -4.03 5.07 -3.73
C PHE A 45 -3.13 6.23 -3.27
N ALA A 46 -2.47 6.11 -2.12
CA ALA A 46 -1.49 7.11 -1.68
C ALA A 46 -0.30 7.23 -2.66
N LEU A 47 0.23 6.09 -3.12
CA LEU A 47 1.31 6.05 -4.13
C LEU A 47 0.85 6.57 -5.49
N PHE A 48 -0.41 6.34 -5.85
CA PHE A 48 -1.01 6.90 -7.06
C PHE A 48 -1.03 8.43 -7.01
N CYS A 49 -1.39 9.03 -5.88
CA CYS A 49 -1.32 10.48 -5.71
C CYS A 49 0.11 11.00 -5.88
N ILE A 50 1.10 10.33 -5.29
CA ILE A 50 2.52 10.72 -5.40
C ILE A 50 2.99 10.65 -6.86
N GLY A 51 2.76 9.53 -7.54
CA GLY A 51 3.13 9.40 -8.95
C GLY A 51 2.30 10.30 -9.87
N GLY A 52 1.05 10.61 -9.52
CA GLY A 52 0.22 11.57 -10.22
C GLY A 52 0.77 12.99 -10.15
N VAL A 53 1.27 13.42 -8.99
CA VAL A 53 1.96 14.72 -8.85
C VAL A 53 3.22 14.76 -9.72
N MET A 54 4.03 13.69 -9.72
CA MET A 54 5.21 13.61 -10.61
C MET A 54 4.83 13.70 -12.09
N ALA A 55 3.72 13.08 -12.50
CA ALA A 55 3.21 13.18 -13.87
C ALA A 55 2.77 14.62 -14.22
N LEU A 56 2.14 15.32 -13.27
CA LEU A 56 1.76 16.72 -13.45
C LEU A 56 2.99 17.63 -13.60
N LEU A 57 4.08 17.37 -12.87
CA LEU A 57 5.34 18.10 -13.03
C LEU A 57 5.94 17.88 -14.42
N MET A 58 6.02 16.63 -14.91
CA MET A 58 6.51 16.35 -16.26
C MET A 58 5.62 16.99 -17.34
N ARG A 59 4.30 16.92 -17.18
CA ARG A 59 3.35 17.60 -18.09
C ARG A 59 3.47 19.12 -18.03
N GLY A 60 3.82 19.67 -16.87
CA GLY A 60 4.09 21.08 -16.67
C GLY A 60 5.30 21.56 -17.49
N GLU A 61 6.41 20.81 -17.49
CA GLU A 61 7.58 21.11 -18.33
C GLU A 61 7.23 21.13 -19.82
N LEU A 62 6.44 20.16 -20.29
CA LEU A 62 6.07 20.04 -21.70
C LEU A 62 4.98 21.02 -22.14
N ALA A 63 4.38 21.79 -21.23
CA ALA A 63 3.29 22.71 -21.55
C ALA A 63 3.75 23.91 -22.39
N ARG A 64 5.04 24.29 -22.32
CA ARG A 64 5.65 25.31 -23.16
C ARG A 64 6.98 24.81 -23.73
N PRO A 65 7.32 25.13 -24.98
CA PRO A 65 8.61 24.75 -25.55
C PRO A 65 9.75 25.47 -24.81
N GLY A 66 10.71 24.71 -24.27
CA GLY A 66 11.88 25.20 -23.52
C GLY A 66 11.94 24.69 -22.09
N LEU A 67 13.13 24.44 -21.55
CA LEU A 67 13.32 24.02 -20.16
C LEU A 67 12.94 25.17 -19.23
N GLN A 68 11.96 24.96 -18.34
CA GLN A 68 11.48 26.02 -17.44
C GLN A 68 11.84 25.75 -15.98
N PHE A 69 11.54 24.55 -15.46
CA PHE A 69 11.74 24.23 -14.05
C PHE A 69 12.69 23.05 -13.80
N LEU A 70 12.81 22.10 -14.73
CA LEU A 70 13.67 20.92 -14.60
C LEU A 70 14.80 20.92 -15.63
N SER A 71 15.99 20.47 -15.23
CA SER A 71 17.06 20.12 -16.18
C SER A 71 16.75 18.81 -16.91
N ASN A 72 17.39 18.57 -18.06
CA ASN A 72 17.24 17.32 -18.83
C ASN A 72 17.50 16.07 -17.97
N GLU A 73 18.51 16.13 -17.09
CA GLU A 73 18.84 15.02 -16.19
C GLU A 73 17.72 14.78 -15.18
N GLN A 74 17.22 15.83 -14.55
CA GLN A 74 16.11 15.72 -13.59
C GLN A 74 14.82 15.20 -14.24
N TYR A 75 14.54 15.59 -15.49
CA TYR A 75 13.39 15.09 -16.23
C TYR A 75 13.50 13.57 -16.49
N ASN A 76 14.66 13.10 -16.92
CA ASN A 76 14.90 11.67 -17.19
C ASN A 76 14.82 10.83 -15.91
N GLN A 77 15.34 11.35 -14.80
CA GLN A 77 15.24 10.71 -13.48
C GLN A 77 13.78 10.67 -13.01
N LEU A 78 13.06 11.80 -13.13
CA LEU A 78 11.65 11.89 -12.73
C LEU A 78 10.77 10.94 -13.53
N PHE A 79 11.00 10.82 -14.84
CA PHE A 79 10.28 9.87 -15.70
C PHE A 79 10.52 8.42 -15.27
N THR A 80 11.77 8.06 -14.97
CA THR A 80 12.15 6.71 -14.54
C THR A 80 11.52 6.37 -13.19
N ILE A 81 11.56 7.29 -12.22
CA ILE A 81 10.96 7.10 -10.90
C ILE A 81 9.43 7.04 -11.01
N HIS A 82 8.80 7.94 -11.77
CA HIS A 82 7.37 7.92 -12.01
C HIS A 82 6.91 6.57 -12.59
N GLY A 83 7.59 6.08 -13.64
CA GLY A 83 7.29 4.79 -14.26
C GLY A 83 7.43 3.61 -13.28
N THR A 84 8.48 3.63 -12.46
CA THR A 84 8.72 2.61 -11.43
C THR A 84 7.60 2.59 -10.39
N VAL A 85 7.20 3.76 -9.88
CA VAL A 85 6.10 3.90 -8.91
C VAL A 85 4.78 3.42 -9.51
N MET A 86 4.47 3.78 -10.76
CA MET A 86 3.21 3.41 -11.40
C MET A 86 3.13 1.92 -11.78
N LEU A 87 4.19 1.35 -12.32
CA LEU A 87 4.19 -0.04 -12.78
C LEU A 87 4.37 -1.02 -11.62
N LEU A 88 5.35 -0.78 -10.75
CA LEU A 88 5.73 -1.76 -9.72
C LEU A 88 4.98 -1.54 -8.41
N LEU A 89 4.85 -0.29 -7.97
CA LEU A 89 4.28 0.04 -6.65
C LEU A 89 2.78 0.36 -6.70
N PHE A 90 2.19 0.60 -7.87
CA PHE A 90 0.76 0.83 -8.04
C PHE A 90 0.06 -0.31 -8.80
N ALA A 91 0.45 -0.65 -10.03
CA ALA A 91 -0.31 -1.60 -10.84
C ALA A 91 -0.34 -3.01 -10.23
N THR A 92 0.83 -3.52 -9.83
CA THR A 92 0.94 -4.85 -9.21
C THR A 92 0.15 -4.97 -7.90
N PRO A 93 0.29 -4.07 -6.92
CA PRO A 93 -0.38 -4.23 -5.63
C PRO A 93 -1.87 -3.88 -5.70
N VAL A 94 -2.31 -3.04 -6.65
CA VAL A 94 -3.73 -2.86 -6.94
C VAL A 94 -4.32 -4.17 -7.43
N ALA A 95 -3.67 -4.87 -8.38
CA ALA A 95 -4.15 -6.17 -8.86
C ALA A 95 -4.27 -7.19 -7.72
N PHE A 96 -3.24 -7.31 -6.86
CA PHE A 96 -3.30 -8.19 -5.69
C PHE A 96 -4.33 -7.77 -4.65
N GLY A 97 -4.52 -6.46 -4.42
CA GLY A 97 -5.53 -5.94 -3.51
C GLY A 97 -6.95 -6.25 -4.00
N PHE A 98 -7.22 -6.06 -5.29
CA PHE A 98 -8.50 -6.43 -5.91
C PHE A 98 -8.72 -7.93 -5.87
N ALA A 99 -7.69 -8.72 -6.17
CA ALA A 99 -7.76 -10.17 -6.06
C ALA A 99 -8.17 -10.61 -4.65
N ASN A 100 -7.60 -9.98 -3.62
CA ASN A 100 -7.94 -10.23 -2.23
C ASN A 100 -9.39 -9.81 -1.87
N LEU A 101 -9.89 -8.70 -2.41
CA LEU A 101 -11.26 -8.25 -2.11
C LEU A 101 -12.32 -9.07 -2.83
N VAL A 102 -12.07 -9.41 -4.10
CA VAL A 102 -13.12 -9.86 -5.03
C VAL A 102 -13.05 -11.36 -5.31
N LEU A 103 -11.87 -11.95 -5.50
CA LEU A 103 -11.79 -13.34 -5.96
C LEU A 103 -12.41 -14.35 -4.98
N PRO A 104 -12.14 -14.29 -3.65
CA PRO A 104 -12.78 -15.23 -2.71
C PRO A 104 -14.30 -15.11 -2.73
N LEU A 105 -14.82 -13.89 -2.90
CA LEU A 105 -16.26 -13.64 -2.98
C LEU A 105 -16.87 -14.20 -4.27
N GLN A 106 -16.16 -14.11 -5.40
CA GLN A 106 -16.62 -14.64 -6.69
C GLN A 106 -16.68 -16.17 -6.72
N ILE A 107 -15.74 -16.85 -6.06
CA ILE A 107 -15.72 -18.32 -5.99
C ILE A 107 -16.55 -18.88 -4.81
N GLY A 108 -17.11 -18.01 -3.97
CA GLY A 108 -17.85 -18.42 -2.76
C GLY A 108 -16.97 -19.00 -1.65
N SER A 109 -15.67 -18.74 -1.67
CA SER A 109 -14.73 -19.22 -0.65
C SER A 109 -14.77 -18.32 0.59
N PRO A 110 -14.69 -18.90 1.81
CA PRO A 110 -14.63 -18.12 3.04
C PRO A 110 -13.32 -17.30 3.18
N ASP A 111 -12.23 -17.73 2.55
CA ASP A 111 -10.92 -17.04 2.60
C ASP A 111 -10.02 -17.43 1.41
N VAL A 112 -8.82 -16.84 1.31
CA VAL A 112 -7.76 -17.22 0.37
C VAL A 112 -7.08 -18.54 0.79
N ALA A 113 -6.50 -19.27 -0.18
CA ALA A 113 -5.89 -20.59 0.08
C ALA A 113 -4.76 -20.58 1.12
N PHE A 114 -3.99 -19.48 1.21
CA PHE A 114 -2.88 -19.34 2.17
C PHE A 114 -2.92 -17.99 2.89
N PRO A 115 -3.77 -17.84 3.94
CA PRO A 115 -4.00 -16.54 4.60
C PRO A 115 -2.75 -15.91 5.22
N ARG A 116 -1.86 -16.73 5.80
CA ARG A 116 -0.59 -16.25 6.41
C ARG A 116 0.43 -15.80 5.38
N LEU A 117 0.50 -16.49 4.24
CA LEU A 117 1.40 -16.12 3.15
C LEU A 117 0.95 -14.80 2.51
N ASN A 118 -0.36 -14.60 2.36
CA ASN A 118 -0.93 -13.34 1.90
C ASN A 118 -0.60 -12.16 2.84
N ALA A 119 -0.69 -12.38 4.16
CA ALA A 119 -0.28 -11.40 5.15
C ALA A 119 1.23 -11.09 5.07
N LEU A 120 2.06 -12.11 4.81
CA LEU A 120 3.51 -11.96 4.62
C LEU A 120 3.82 -11.09 3.39
N PHE A 121 3.18 -11.36 2.26
CA PHE A 121 3.36 -10.56 1.04
C PHE A 121 3.01 -9.09 1.29
N ARG A 122 1.93 -8.81 2.03
CA ARG A 122 1.59 -7.43 2.41
C ARG A 122 2.66 -6.78 3.29
N THR A 123 3.13 -7.46 4.33
CA THR A 123 4.23 -6.92 5.17
C THR A 123 5.52 -6.71 4.38
N GLY A 124 5.83 -7.62 3.46
CA GLY A 124 7.02 -7.52 2.60
C GLY A 124 6.92 -6.31 1.69
N PHE A 125 5.76 -6.12 1.05
CA PHE A 125 5.49 -4.96 0.20
C PHE A 125 5.63 -3.63 0.95
N ASP A 126 5.06 -3.52 2.16
CA ASP A 126 5.25 -2.33 2.98
C ASP A 126 6.74 -2.10 3.32
N GLY A 127 7.49 -3.17 3.56
CA GLY A 127 8.94 -3.12 3.76
C GLY A 127 9.72 -2.66 2.53
N ASP A 128 9.35 -3.12 1.34
CA ASP A 128 9.96 -2.72 0.07
C ASP A 128 9.73 -1.22 -0.21
N ILE A 129 8.53 -0.71 0.10
CA ILE A 129 8.24 0.73 0.02
C ILE A 129 9.14 1.52 0.97
N GLN A 130 9.25 1.10 2.23
CA GLN A 130 10.10 1.78 3.22
C GLN A 130 11.57 1.76 2.80
N ALA A 131 12.07 0.63 2.32
CA ALA A 131 13.44 0.51 1.82
C ALA A 131 13.69 1.41 0.60
N TRP A 132 12.73 1.49 -0.31
CA TRP A 132 12.80 2.40 -1.46
C TRP A 132 12.81 3.86 -1.02
N MET A 133 11.94 4.25 -0.08
CA MET A 133 11.92 5.61 0.50
C MET A 133 13.24 5.97 1.17
N MET A 134 13.83 5.06 1.94
CA MET A 134 15.13 5.29 2.57
C MET A 134 16.26 5.43 1.54
N ARG A 135 16.13 4.80 0.37
CA ARG A 135 17.14 4.87 -0.68
C ARG A 135 17.05 6.14 -1.51
N THR A 136 15.90 6.82 -1.55
CA THR A 136 15.77 8.10 -2.25
C THR A 136 16.46 9.26 -1.53
N ASP A 137 16.87 9.09 -0.27
CA ASP A 137 17.48 10.13 0.58
C ASP A 137 19.02 10.16 0.54
N GLY A 138 19.65 9.61 -0.52
CA GLY A 138 21.10 9.55 -0.67
C GLY A 138 21.76 10.94 -0.80
N PRO A 139 22.99 11.13 -0.27
CA PRO A 139 23.63 12.43 -0.15
C PRO A 139 23.79 13.09 -1.52
N THR A 140 23.35 14.34 -1.64
CA THR A 140 23.63 15.21 -2.79
C THR A 140 25.14 15.27 -2.98
N GLU A 141 25.69 14.51 -3.91
CA GLU A 141 27.11 14.57 -4.25
C GLU A 141 27.43 16.00 -4.67
N GLU A 142 28.29 16.65 -3.88
CA GLU A 142 28.95 17.89 -4.27
C GLU A 142 29.66 17.64 -5.59
N VAL A 143 29.11 18.19 -6.67
CA VAL A 143 29.77 18.23 -7.98
C VAL A 143 31.15 18.86 -7.77
N PRO A 144 32.27 18.13 -8.00
CA PRO A 144 33.58 18.74 -7.92
C PRO A 144 33.62 19.81 -9.01
N ARG A 145 33.63 21.08 -8.62
CA ARG A 145 33.98 22.18 -9.53
C ARG A 145 35.38 21.86 -10.01
N ARG A 146 35.49 21.26 -11.20
CA ARG A 146 36.73 21.26 -11.97
C ARG A 146 37.04 22.71 -12.31
N THR A 147 37.83 23.31 -11.44
CA THR A 147 38.60 24.51 -11.71
C THR A 147 39.63 24.19 -12.78
N ALA A 148 39.71 25.10 -13.77
CA ALA A 148 40.72 25.26 -14.81
C ALA A 148 40.68 24.29 -16.00
#